data_AF-A0A0V0H2E8-F1
#
_entry.id   AF-A0A0V0H2E8-F1
#
_cell.length_a   1.000
_cell.length_b   1.000
_cell.length_c   1.000
_cell.angle_alpha   90.00
_cell.angle_beta   90.00
_cell.angle_gamma   90.00
#
_symmetry.space_group_name_H-M   'P 1'
#
loop_
_entity.id
_entity.type
_entity.pdbx_description
1 polymer ?
#
loop_
_entity_poly.entity_id
_entity_poly.type
_entity_poly.pdbx_seq_one_letter_code
_entity_poly.pdbx_strand_id
1 'polypeptide(L)'
;FDGFIDLDGYDTIALKLKGDGRCYISTIYTENWVNSPGQDEDNSWQAFVFVPKDNWYIAKIPLTRYAPTWRGNIINARMEMNPARIVGMSLSVNAEGGVPDAKSGPGDFGVEVDWIKALRMMQ
;
A
#
# COMPACT_ATOMS: atom_id res chain seq x y z
N PHE A 1 17.52 12.52 -9.26
CA PHE A 1 16.43 11.60 -8.89
C PHE A 1 16.10 10.86 -10.16
N ASP A 2 16.32 9.54 -10.18
CA ASP A 2 16.33 8.75 -11.41
C ASP A 2 14.94 8.18 -11.75
N GLY A 3 13.88 8.82 -11.21
CA GLY A 3 12.49 8.45 -11.44
C GLY A 3 11.95 7.35 -10.53
N PHE A 4 12.74 6.82 -9.59
CA PHE A 4 12.31 5.76 -8.67
C PHE A 4 12.81 5.99 -7.24
N ILE A 5 12.14 5.32 -6.29
CA ILE A 5 12.51 5.22 -4.88
C ILE A 5 13.11 3.82 -4.65
N ASP A 6 14.32 3.79 -4.09
CA ASP A 6 15.00 2.55 -3.71
C ASP A 6 14.64 2.18 -2.27
N LEU A 7 13.90 1.08 -2.12
CA LEU A 7 13.50 0.49 -0.85
C LEU A 7 14.23 -0.82 -0.52
N ASP A 8 15.27 -1.23 -1.27
CA ASP A 8 15.92 -2.54 -1.11
C ASP A 8 16.51 -2.75 0.30
N GLY A 9 16.91 -1.66 0.97
CA GLY A 9 17.39 -1.67 2.35
C GLY A 9 16.32 -1.74 3.45
N TYR A 10 15.04 -1.79 3.08
CA TYR A 10 13.89 -1.74 3.99
C TYR A 10 12.97 -2.94 3.78
N ASP A 11 12.23 -3.32 4.84
CA ASP A 11 11.33 -4.47 4.81
C ASP A 11 9.88 -4.10 5.15
N THR A 12 9.63 -2.85 5.56
CA THR A 12 8.34 -2.42 6.12
C THR A 12 8.03 -0.99 5.71
N ILE A 13 6.79 -0.74 5.27
CA ILE A 13 6.22 0.62 5.20
C ILE A 13 5.47 0.89 6.50
N ALA A 14 5.76 2.02 7.13
CA ALA A 14 5.07 2.49 8.33
C ALA A 14 4.34 3.80 8.06
N LEU A 15 3.09 3.89 8.53
CA LEU A 15 2.24 5.06 8.40
C LEU A 15 1.70 5.43 9.78
N LYS A 16 1.92 6.67 10.22
CA LYS A 16 1.24 7.21 11.41
C LYS A 16 -0.03 7.92 10.97
N LEU A 17 -1.15 7.32 11.33
CA LEU A 17 -2.48 7.66 10.84
C LEU A 17 -3.44 7.89 12.01
N LYS A 18 -4.44 8.72 11.81
CA LYS A 18 -5.63 8.80 12.66
C LYS A 18 -6.85 8.68 11.74
N GLY A 19 -7.69 7.68 12.01
CA GLY A 19 -8.74 7.26 11.10
C GLY A 19 -10.14 7.48 11.65
N ASP A 20 -11.11 7.19 10.80
CA ASP A 20 -12.55 7.27 11.06
C ASP A 20 -13.20 5.89 11.27
N GLY A 21 -12.40 4.83 11.31
CA GLY A 21 -12.84 3.44 11.41
C GLY A 21 -13.10 2.75 10.06
N ARG A 22 -12.91 3.43 8.91
CA ARG A 22 -12.93 2.79 7.58
C ARG A 22 -11.62 2.02 7.32
N CYS A 23 -11.68 1.12 6.34
CA CYS A 23 -10.51 0.46 5.80
C CYS A 23 -9.89 1.29 4.66
N TYR A 24 -8.56 1.33 4.61
CA TYR A 24 -7.79 1.97 3.55
C TYR A 24 -6.93 0.94 2.83
N ILE A 25 -6.45 1.26 1.63
CA ILE A 25 -5.57 0.41 0.84
C ILE A 25 -4.28 1.18 0.57
N SER A 26 -3.15 0.60 0.95
CA SER A 26 -1.84 1.07 0.52
C SER A 26 -1.49 0.36 -0.78
N THR A 27 -1.15 1.13 -1.81
CA THR A 27 -0.64 0.58 -3.08
C THR A 27 0.82 0.98 -3.28
N ILE A 28 1.63 0.05 -3.74
CA ILE A 28 2.99 0.26 -4.24
C ILE A 28 2.99 -0.03 -5.73
N TYR A 29 3.57 0.87 -6.52
CA TYR A 29 3.82 0.69 -7.95
C TYR A 29 5.30 0.44 -8.17
N THR A 30 5.64 -0.66 -8.83
CA THR A 30 7.01 -0.97 -9.23
C THR A 30 7.12 -0.97 -10.74
N GLU A 31 8.28 -0.54 -11.25
CA GLU A 31 8.58 -0.60 -12.69
C GLU A 31 8.32 -2.01 -13.25
N ASN A 32 7.76 -2.06 -14.45
CA ASN A 32 7.50 -3.32 -15.15
C ASN A 32 8.62 -3.62 -16.15
N TRP A 33 9.40 -4.68 -15.91
CA TRP A 33 10.55 -5.04 -16.74
C TRP A 33 10.17 -5.73 -18.07
N VAL A 34 8.92 -6.19 -18.22
CA VAL A 34 8.47 -7.01 -19.36
C VAL A 34 7.79 -6.17 -20.45
N ASN A 35 7.42 -4.93 -20.14
CA ASN A 35 6.69 -4.09 -21.07
C ASN A 35 7.63 -3.53 -22.15
N SER A 36 7.34 -3.91 -23.39
CA SER A 36 7.93 -3.30 -24.59
C SER A 36 7.68 -1.79 -24.62
N PRO A 37 8.50 -1.00 -25.33
CA PRO A 37 8.27 0.45 -25.47
C PRO A 37 6.81 0.74 -25.87
N GLY A 38 6.09 1.55 -25.07
CA GLY A 38 4.70 1.93 -25.32
C GLY A 38 3.61 1.14 -24.58
N GLN A 39 3.95 0.37 -23.53
CA GLN A 39 3.00 -0.27 -22.61
C GLN A 39 3.16 0.31 -21.20
N ASP A 40 2.28 1.26 -20.85
CA ASP A 40 2.39 2.18 -19.69
C ASP A 40 1.90 1.61 -18.34
N GLU A 41 1.77 0.29 -18.17
CA GLU A 41 1.20 -0.26 -16.92
C GLU A 41 2.28 -0.83 -15.99
N ASP A 42 2.57 -0.08 -14.92
CA ASP A 42 3.39 -0.49 -13.77
C ASP A 42 2.78 -1.70 -13.03
N ASN A 43 3.63 -2.49 -12.38
CA ASN A 43 3.15 -3.56 -11.51
C ASN A 43 2.59 -2.96 -10.22
N SER A 44 1.35 -3.30 -9.87
CA SER A 44 0.69 -2.81 -8.66
C SER A 44 0.65 -3.87 -7.56
N TRP A 45 0.89 -3.44 -6.33
CA TRP A 45 0.88 -4.28 -5.14
C TRP A 45 0.05 -3.62 -4.05
N GLN A 46 -0.88 -4.34 -3.45
CA GLN A 46 -1.85 -3.76 -2.50
C GLN A 46 -1.83 -4.46 -1.14
N ALA A 47 -2.00 -3.67 -0.09
CA ALA A 47 -2.21 -4.15 1.28
C ALA A 47 -3.30 -3.32 1.96
N PHE A 48 -4.11 -3.97 2.81
CA PHE A 48 -5.07 -3.26 3.65
C PHE A 48 -4.37 -2.50 4.79
N VAL A 49 -4.90 -1.33 5.10
CA VAL A 49 -4.49 -0.47 6.20
C VAL A 49 -5.66 -0.27 7.14
N PHE A 50 -5.49 -0.74 8.36
CA PHE A 50 -6.48 -0.62 9.42
C PHE A 50 -6.07 0.50 10.36
N VAL A 51 -6.95 1.50 10.52
CA VAL A 51 -6.71 2.64 11.38
C VAL A 51 -7.84 2.72 12.40
N PRO A 52 -7.56 2.53 13.70
CA PRO A 52 -8.54 2.71 14.75
C PRO A 52 -9.15 4.12 14.71
N LYS A 53 -10.44 4.20 15.04
CA LYS A 53 -11.14 5.47 15.12
C LYS A 53 -10.54 6.37 16.21
N ASP A 54 -10.38 7.65 15.89
CA ASP A 54 -10.05 8.77 16.80
C ASP A 54 -8.69 8.69 17.53
N ASN A 55 -7.85 7.69 17.25
CA ASN A 55 -6.55 7.53 17.88
C ASN A 55 -5.41 7.51 16.86
N TRP A 56 -4.31 8.20 17.18
CA TRP A 56 -3.08 8.06 16.41
C TRP A 56 -2.55 6.64 16.54
N TYR A 57 -2.36 5.99 15.40
CA TYR A 57 -1.90 4.61 15.29
C TYR A 57 -0.78 4.51 14.26
N ILE A 58 0.23 3.68 14.53
CA ILE A 58 1.31 3.40 13.60
C ILE A 58 1.03 2.06 12.93
N ALA A 59 0.47 2.11 11.72
CA ALA A 59 0.32 0.93 10.87
C ALA A 59 1.70 0.55 10.32
N LYS A 60 2.11 -0.72 10.50
CA LYS A 60 3.34 -1.28 9.95
C LYS A 60 2.98 -2.41 8.99
N ILE A 61 3.37 -2.26 7.74
CA ILE A 61 3.03 -3.18 6.65
C ILE A 61 4.34 -3.75 6.09
N PRO A 62 4.69 -4.99 6.44
CA PRO A 62 5.82 -5.67 5.79
C PRO A 62 5.62 -5.71 4.27
N LEU A 63 6.68 -5.53 3.49
CA LEU A 63 6.60 -5.60 2.03
C LEU A 63 6.03 -6.95 1.56
N THR A 64 6.29 -8.01 2.31
CA THR A 64 5.75 -9.37 2.08
C THR A 64 4.23 -9.49 2.28
N ARG A 65 3.55 -8.48 2.83
CA ARG A 65 2.09 -8.43 2.96
C ARG A 65 1.39 -7.76 1.78
N TYR A 66 2.13 -7.13 0.87
CA TYR A 66 1.56 -6.56 -0.34
C TYR A 66 1.30 -7.68 -1.36
N ALA A 67 0.05 -7.83 -1.77
CA ALA A 67 -0.36 -8.80 -2.78
C ALA A 67 -0.29 -8.17 -4.18
N PRO A 68 0.21 -8.87 -5.21
CA PRO A 68 0.19 -8.37 -6.58
C PRO A 68 -1.25 -8.24 -7.06
N THR A 69 -1.57 -7.11 -7.69
CA THR A 69 -2.92 -6.81 -8.19
C THR A 69 -2.92 -6.38 -9.64
N TRP A 70 -3.99 -6.74 -10.36
CA TRP A 70 -4.28 -6.28 -11.71
C TRP A 70 -5.75 -5.92 -11.83
N ARG A 71 -6.05 -4.68 -12.22
CA ARG A 71 -7.43 -4.16 -12.39
C ARG A 71 -8.32 -4.50 -11.17
N GLY A 72 -7.81 -4.28 -9.97
CA GLY A 72 -8.53 -4.51 -8.71
C GLY A 72 -8.63 -5.97 -8.27
N ASN A 73 -8.02 -6.92 -8.98
CA ASN A 73 -8.02 -8.33 -8.63
C ASN A 73 -6.65 -8.79 -8.13
N ILE A 74 -6.63 -9.62 -7.09
CA ILE A 74 -5.40 -10.29 -6.65
C ILE A 74 -4.96 -11.26 -7.73
N ILE A 75 -3.69 -11.17 -8.14
CA ILE A 75 -3.08 -12.12 -9.04
C ILE A 75 -2.69 -13.36 -8.23
N ASN A 76 -3.34 -14.50 -8.50
CA ASN A 76 -2.99 -15.76 -7.85
C ASN A 76 -1.82 -16.45 -8.59
N ALA A 77 -0.67 -15.77 -8.61
CA ALA A 77 0.58 -16.26 -9.16
C ALA A 77 1.73 -15.85 -8.24
N ARG A 78 2.78 -16.65 -8.19
CA ARG A 78 3.99 -16.30 -7.44
C ARG A 78 4.72 -15.21 -8.20
N MET A 79 4.65 -13.98 -7.69
CA MET A 79 5.38 -12.83 -8.18
C MET A 79 6.19 -12.22 -7.04
N GLU A 80 7.36 -11.68 -7.36
CA GLU A 80 8.24 -11.00 -6.41
C GLU A 80 8.26 -9.51 -6.72
N MET A 81 8.07 -8.69 -5.69
CA MET A 81 8.18 -7.23 -5.80
C MET A 81 9.65 -6.86 -6.00
N ASN A 82 9.91 -5.88 -6.86
CA ASN A 82 11.23 -5.24 -6.97
C ASN A 82 11.27 -3.97 -6.10
N PRO A 83 11.73 -4.04 -4.84
CA PRO A 83 11.74 -2.87 -3.94
C PRO A 83 12.76 -1.81 -4.36
N ALA A 84 13.75 -2.14 -5.19
CA ALA A 84 14.74 -1.18 -5.69
C ALA A 84 14.20 -0.25 -6.79
N ARG A 85 12.97 -0.50 -7.28
CA ARG A 85 12.36 0.23 -8.42
C ARG A 85 10.92 0.63 -8.14
N ILE A 86 10.66 1.25 -7.00
CA ILE A 86 9.35 1.84 -6.70
C ILE A 86 9.17 3.11 -7.51
N VAL A 87 8.12 3.19 -8.33
CA VAL A 87 7.81 4.36 -9.17
C VAL A 87 6.66 5.19 -8.61
N GLY A 88 5.91 4.65 -7.64
CA GLY A 88 4.86 5.39 -6.96
C GLY A 88 4.30 4.64 -5.75
N MET A 89 3.61 5.39 -4.89
CA MET A 89 2.84 4.84 -3.76
C MET A 89 1.54 5.63 -3.61
N SER A 90 0.48 4.97 -3.17
CA SER A 90 -0.79 5.63 -2.87
C SER A 90 -1.45 5.08 -1.60
N LEU A 91 -2.34 5.88 -1.02
CA LEU A 91 -3.26 5.49 0.04
C LEU A 91 -4.67 5.82 -0.44
N SER A 92 -5.49 4.81 -0.66
CA SER A 92 -6.87 4.97 -1.12
C SER A 92 -7.87 4.57 -0.04
N VAL A 93 -9.03 5.22 -0.04
CA VAL A 93 -10.16 4.86 0.80
C VAL A 93 -10.89 3.67 0.18
N ASN A 94 -11.33 2.72 1.01
CA ASN A 94 -12.14 1.61 0.56
C ASN A 94 -13.58 1.76 1.06
N ALA A 95 -14.56 1.66 0.14
CA ALA A 95 -15.97 1.76 0.47
C ALA A 95 -16.52 0.47 1.10
N GLU A 96 -15.96 -0.69 0.75
CA GLU A 96 -16.42 -2.01 1.21
C GLU A 96 -15.25 -2.96 1.45
N GLY A 97 -15.35 -3.82 2.48
CA GLY A 97 -14.33 -4.79 2.85
C GLY A 97 -13.32 -4.26 3.88
N GLY A 98 -12.44 -5.15 4.35
CA GLY A 98 -11.51 -4.91 5.45
C GLY A 98 -11.66 -5.93 6.57
N VAL A 99 -11.25 -5.55 7.80
CA VAL A 99 -11.43 -6.37 9.01
C VAL A 99 -12.89 -6.39 9.45
N PRO A 100 -13.30 -7.40 10.25
CA PRO A 100 -14.56 -7.35 10.97
C PRO A 100 -14.74 -5.99 11.68
N ASP A 101 -15.95 -5.45 11.64
CA ASP A 101 -16.36 -4.17 12.24
C ASP A 101 -15.80 -2.89 11.60
N ALA A 102 -15.08 -2.98 10.46
CA ALA A 102 -14.70 -1.79 9.70
C ALA A 102 -15.94 -1.06 9.16
N LYS A 103 -15.95 0.28 9.25
CA LYS A 103 -17.00 1.12 8.67
C LYS A 103 -17.01 0.96 7.15
N SER A 104 -18.16 0.58 6.60
CA SER A 104 -18.39 0.38 5.16
C SER A 104 -19.61 1.16 4.66
N GLY A 105 -19.77 1.23 3.34
CA GLY A 105 -20.89 1.89 2.69
C GLY A 105 -20.69 3.39 2.46
N PRO A 106 -21.74 4.08 1.98
CA PRO A 106 -21.68 5.50 1.60
C PRO A 106 -21.43 6.42 2.79
N GLY A 107 -21.14 7.69 2.50
CA GLY A 107 -20.99 8.76 3.49
C GLY A 107 -19.55 9.14 3.79
N ASP A 108 -19.38 10.00 4.78
CA ASP A 108 -18.12 10.71 5.00
C ASP A 108 -16.93 9.78 5.30
N PHE A 109 -15.75 10.26 4.89
CA PHE A 109 -14.48 9.64 5.18
C PHE A 109 -13.49 10.66 5.77
N GLY A 110 -12.57 10.18 6.61
CA GLY A 110 -11.52 11.00 7.18
C GLY A 110 -10.32 10.18 7.61
N VAL A 111 -9.17 10.47 7.00
CA VAL A 111 -7.87 9.98 7.48
C VAL A 111 -6.91 11.17 7.56
N GLU A 112 -6.29 11.31 8.71
CA GLU A 112 -5.18 12.23 8.92
C GLU A 112 -3.87 11.44 8.81
N VAL A 113 -2.91 11.99 8.06
CA VAL A 113 -1.57 11.41 7.90
C VAL A 113 -0.56 12.36 8.54
N ASP A 114 0.16 11.87 9.56
CA ASP A 114 1.28 12.62 10.15
C ASP A 114 2.56 12.35 9.33
N TRP A 115 2.90 11.07 9.16
CA TRP A 115 4.05 10.67 8.34
C TRP A 115 3.92 9.29 7.73
N ILE A 116 4.70 9.06 6.68
CA ILE A 116 4.94 7.77 6.03
C ILE A 116 6.46 7.53 5.98
N LYS A 117 6.93 6.34 6.34
CA LYS A 117 8.36 5.99 6.41
C LYS A 117 8.59 4.56 5.94
N ALA A 118 9.72 4.33 5.28
CA ALA A 118 10.28 2.99 5.13
C ALA A 118 11.11 2.65 6.38
N LEU A 119 10.94 1.44 6.91
CA LEU A 119 11.65 0.94 8.08
C LEU A 119 12.34 -0.39 7.75
N ARG A 120 13.48 -0.61 8.39
CA ARG A 120 14.12 -1.92 8.49
C ARG A 120 13.83 -2.45 9.88
N MET A 121 12.94 -3.44 9.97
CA MET A 121 12.57 -4.10 11.21
C MET A 121 13.24 -5.47 11.20
N MET A 122 14.42 -5.57 11.83
CA MET A 122 15.17 -6.84 11.94
C MET A 122 14.21 -7.99 12.27
N GLN A 123 14.16 -9.02 11.41
CA GLN A 123 13.61 -10.33 11.76
C GLN A 123 14.54 -11.04 12.73
#